data_AF-A0A2U9NV94-F1
#
_entry.id   AF-A0A2U9NV94-F1
#
_cell.length_a   1.000
_cell.length_b   1.000
_cell.length_c   1.000
_cell.angle_alpha   90.00
_cell.angle_beta   90.00
_cell.angle_gamma   90.00
#
_symmetry.space_group_name_H-M   'P 1'
#
loop_
_entity.id
_entity.type
_entity.pdbx_description
1 polymer ?
#
loop_
_entity_poly.entity_id
_entity_poly.type
_entity_poly.pdbx_seq_one_letter_code
_entity_poly.pdbx_strand_id
1 'polypeptide(L)'
;MTDVSSPRVLLVAADGALLVEEAGGGEARATVPVPQDLPTVGREAALMASLRARYGIGGRVAALVRTGAEAAPGYAYVVRVTHCPDASGLRPSEAGGVHEDEEVAALIRRAGARGLLTLPDLREEGEGQGPLTAVAVRAAGLAARAVGDVVAGGRVEVAAKQGAHDLVTTADRAAEEAAIAEIRRHRPNDAILAEESGSHPGTSGVQWILDPVDGTGNFVLGRPDYAVSIAAYRDGAPLAAVIRRPADGVWAATGEHGPTGTLPLACRSTGSLAEAVVSVGVPHDPSMRPVSLRLLEHLLPRARDFRRIGSACCDLLAVATGTLDAYVGVDLGRWDYAAGVALVTAAGGVAEEMELAGGVPVVVAAAPGVAAELVAFLRSVPAARPAV
;
A
#
# COMPACT_ATOMS: atom_id res chain seq x y z
N MET A 1 17.49 27.14 31.03
CA MET A 1 17.78 27.58 29.65
C MET A 1 18.50 26.44 28.96
N THR A 2 17.78 25.61 28.20
CA THR A 2 18.39 24.61 27.32
C THR A 2 19.07 25.32 26.16
N ASP A 3 20.33 25.01 25.93
CA ASP A 3 21.12 25.46 24.78
C ASP A 3 20.43 25.00 23.49
N VAL A 4 20.02 25.93 22.62
CA VAL A 4 19.24 25.68 21.39
C VAL A 4 20.12 25.86 20.14
N SER A 5 21.44 25.72 20.29
CA SER A 5 22.41 25.95 19.21
C SER A 5 22.55 24.79 18.22
N SER A 6 22.08 23.59 18.55
CA SER A 6 22.13 22.42 17.66
C SER A 6 20.92 22.36 16.72
N PRO A 7 21.11 22.04 15.42
CA PRO A 7 19.99 21.83 14.50
C PRO A 7 19.09 20.70 15.01
N ARG A 8 17.78 20.95 15.04
CA ARG A 8 16.76 19.95 15.39
C ARG A 8 16.03 19.52 14.13
N VAL A 9 15.91 18.21 13.93
CA VAL A 9 15.09 17.64 12.87
C VAL A 9 13.79 17.15 13.49
N LEU A 10 12.67 17.59 12.92
CA LEU A 10 11.34 17.17 13.31
C LEU A 10 10.72 16.35 12.18
N LEU A 11 10.35 15.11 12.47
CA LEU A 11 9.62 14.23 11.57
C LEU A 11 8.14 14.25 11.96
N VAL A 12 7.25 14.52 11.01
CA VAL A 12 5.80 14.58 11.24
C VAL A 12 5.12 13.45 10.47
N ALA A 13 4.58 12.49 11.22
CA ALA A 13 3.90 11.32 10.67
C ALA A 13 2.56 11.71 10.02
N ALA A 14 2.06 10.84 9.13
CA ALA A 14 0.79 11.05 8.45
C ALA A 14 -0.43 11.13 9.39
N ASP A 15 -0.33 10.54 10.59
CA ASP A 15 -1.33 10.57 11.66
C ASP A 15 -1.18 11.77 12.62
N GLY A 16 -0.16 12.61 12.40
CA GLY A 16 0.13 13.77 13.24
C GLY A 16 1.14 13.53 14.37
N ALA A 17 1.69 12.32 14.54
CA ALA A 17 2.73 12.09 15.53
C ALA A 17 4.03 12.85 15.19
N LEU A 18 4.69 13.39 16.22
CA LEU A 18 5.92 14.18 16.09
C LEU A 18 7.10 13.42 16.67
N LEU A 19 8.18 13.28 15.91
CA LEU A 19 9.45 12.76 16.40
C LEU A 19 10.51 13.86 16.31
N VAL A 20 11.22 14.10 17.42
CA VAL A 20 12.28 15.12 17.51
C VAL A 20 13.63 14.42 17.63
N GLU A 21 14.52 14.67 16.68
CA GLU A 21 15.90 14.23 16.74
C GLU A 21 16.82 15.45 16.91
N GLU A 22 17.61 15.46 17.99
CA GLU A 22 18.62 16.49 18.22
C GLU A 22 19.94 16.08 17.57
N ALA A 23 20.59 17.02 16.86
CA ALA A 23 21.95 16.83 16.38
C ALA A 23 22.93 16.72 17.56
N GLY A 24 23.15 15.49 18.01
CA GLY A 24 23.94 15.14 19.20
C GLY A 24 23.68 13.73 19.74
N GLY A 25 22.67 13.01 19.21
CA GLY A 25 22.40 11.61 19.59
C GLY A 25 21.55 11.44 20.85
N GLY A 26 20.95 12.52 21.36
CA GLY A 26 19.95 12.46 22.42
C GLY A 26 18.54 12.24 21.83
N GLU A 27 17.88 11.16 22.24
CA GLU A 27 16.50 10.84 21.84
C GLU A 27 15.50 11.50 22.80
N ALA A 28 14.49 12.20 22.25
CA ALA A 28 13.34 12.65 23.00
C ALA A 28 12.05 12.40 22.19
N ARG A 29 11.30 11.35 22.57
CA ARG A 29 9.96 11.08 22.03
C ARG A 29 8.95 12.00 22.72
N ALA A 30 8.19 12.77 21.94
CA ALA A 30 7.09 13.59 22.47
C ALA A 30 5.87 13.48 21.55
N THR A 31 4.73 13.03 22.08
CA THR A 31 3.47 13.01 21.34
C THR A 31 2.89 14.42 21.24
N VAL A 32 2.75 14.93 20.01
CA VAL A 32 2.03 16.17 19.75
C VAL A 32 0.72 15.82 19.05
N PRO A 33 -0.45 16.19 19.59
CA PRO A 33 -1.70 16.07 18.85
C PRO A 33 -1.72 17.12 17.74
N VAL A 34 -1.78 16.67 16.49
CA VAL A 34 -2.09 17.53 15.34
C VAL A 34 -3.61 17.48 15.11
N PRO A 35 -4.30 18.62 14.97
CA PRO A 35 -5.74 18.63 14.73
C PRO A 35 -6.09 17.89 13.43
N GLN A 36 -7.00 16.92 13.50
CA GLN A 36 -7.39 16.05 12.38
C GLN A 36 -8.23 16.78 11.30
N ASP A 37 -8.70 17.99 11.59
CA ASP A 37 -9.78 18.65 10.83
C ASP A 37 -9.29 19.76 9.88
N LEU A 38 -7.98 19.88 9.62
CA LEU A 38 -7.47 21.01 8.83
C LEU A 38 -7.62 20.79 7.31
N PRO A 39 -8.21 21.76 6.57
CA PRO A 39 -8.35 21.68 5.10
C PRO A 39 -7.00 21.70 4.37
N THR A 40 -6.95 21.07 3.19
CA THR A 40 -5.74 20.79 2.39
C THR A 40 -4.90 22.03 2.04
N VAL A 41 -5.52 23.21 1.96
CA VAL A 41 -4.84 24.50 1.76
C VAL A 41 -4.64 25.18 3.11
N GLY A 42 -3.39 25.43 3.52
CA GLY A 42 -3.06 26.11 4.77
C GLY A 42 -2.54 25.23 5.92
N ARG A 43 -2.51 23.90 5.75
CA ARG A 43 -1.94 22.94 6.73
C ARG A 43 -0.51 23.28 7.15
N GLU A 44 0.33 23.66 6.20
CA GLU A 44 1.73 24.01 6.43
C GLU A 44 1.85 25.23 7.36
N ALA A 45 1.06 26.27 7.11
CA ALA A 45 1.05 27.48 7.93
C ALA A 45 0.52 27.22 9.36
N ALA A 46 -0.54 26.41 9.49
CA ALA A 46 -1.14 26.05 10.78
C ALA A 46 -0.23 25.13 11.63
N LEU A 47 0.43 24.16 10.99
CA LEU A 47 1.44 23.30 11.61
C LEU A 47 2.63 24.14 12.12
N MET A 48 3.12 25.06 11.28
CA MET A 48 4.21 25.97 11.63
C MET A 48 3.84 26.90 12.80
N ALA A 49 2.59 27.40 12.86
CA ALA A 49 2.13 28.21 13.98
C ALA A 49 2.09 27.41 15.31
N SER A 50 1.65 26.16 15.26
CA SER A 50 1.58 25.26 16.42
C SER A 50 2.97 24.89 16.96
N LEU A 51 3.92 24.61 16.06
CA LEU A 51 5.32 24.34 16.43
C LEU A 51 5.98 25.57 17.07
N ARG A 52 5.74 26.77 16.53
CA ARG A 52 6.25 28.04 17.10
C ARG A 52 5.73 28.29 18.52
N ALA A 53 4.44 28.10 18.74
CA ALA A 53 3.80 28.33 20.03
C ALA A 53 4.29 27.35 21.12
N ARG A 54 4.44 26.06 20.78
CA ARG A 54 4.74 25.01 21.77
C ARG A 54 6.22 24.88 22.12
N TYR A 55 7.11 25.12 21.16
CA TYR A 55 8.55 24.97 21.36
C TYR A 55 9.29 26.31 21.52
N GLY A 56 8.56 27.43 21.57
CA GLY A 56 9.14 28.76 21.72
C GLY A 56 10.08 29.13 20.56
N ILE A 57 9.83 28.56 19.37
CA ILE A 57 10.65 28.77 18.16
C ILE A 57 10.29 30.15 17.61
N GLY A 58 10.82 31.20 18.24
CA GLY A 58 10.56 32.58 17.85
C GLY A 58 11.06 32.84 16.43
N GLY A 59 10.14 33.17 15.51
CA GLY A 59 10.37 33.82 14.21
C GLY A 59 11.38 33.21 13.21
N ARG A 60 12.13 32.18 13.55
CA ARG A 60 13.36 31.77 12.87
C ARG A 60 13.32 30.29 12.50
N VAL A 61 12.52 29.95 11.49
CA VAL A 61 12.55 28.62 10.84
C VAL A 61 12.90 28.84 9.37
N ALA A 62 13.91 28.12 8.89
CA ALA A 62 14.47 28.35 7.56
C ALA A 62 13.90 27.43 6.46
N ALA A 63 13.32 26.26 6.76
CA ALA A 63 12.75 25.41 5.70
C ALA A 63 11.72 24.40 6.21
N LEU A 64 10.57 24.33 5.53
CA LEU A 64 9.65 23.20 5.55
C LEU A 64 9.86 22.43 4.24
N VAL A 65 10.31 21.17 4.32
CA VAL A 65 10.45 20.34 3.13
C VAL A 65 9.34 19.30 3.16
N ARG A 66 8.42 19.39 2.22
CA ARG A 66 7.49 18.30 1.93
C ARG A 66 8.31 17.14 1.38
N THR A 67 8.41 16.05 2.12
CA THR A 67 9.06 14.86 1.60
C THR A 67 8.14 14.15 0.63
N GLY A 68 8.63 13.88 -0.59
CA GLY A 68 8.01 12.89 -1.46
C GLY A 68 8.04 11.52 -0.78
N ALA A 69 7.10 10.65 -1.15
CA ALA A 69 6.95 9.30 -0.57
C ALA A 69 8.24 8.46 -0.63
N GLU A 70 9.12 8.75 -1.60
CA GLU A 70 10.42 8.10 -1.78
C GLU A 70 11.45 8.46 -0.71
N ALA A 71 11.36 9.65 -0.10
CA ALA A 71 12.32 10.06 0.91
C ALA A 71 11.98 9.40 2.24
N ALA A 72 10.80 9.62 2.83
CA ALA A 72 10.46 9.11 4.16
C ALA A 72 9.05 8.48 4.19
N PRO A 73 8.92 7.17 3.90
CA PRO A 73 7.63 6.48 3.90
C PRO A 73 6.95 6.56 5.27
N GLY A 74 5.70 7.02 5.32
CA GLY A 74 4.91 7.19 6.55
C GLY A 74 4.95 8.60 7.17
N TYR A 75 5.77 9.50 6.65
CA TYR A 75 5.87 10.89 7.11
C TYR A 75 5.45 11.87 6.03
N ALA A 76 4.62 12.84 6.40
CA ALA A 76 4.12 13.84 5.47
C ALA A 76 5.08 15.03 5.32
N TYR A 77 5.90 15.30 6.35
CA TYR A 77 6.79 16.46 6.41
C TYR A 77 8.09 16.15 7.14
N VAL A 78 9.18 16.74 6.66
CA VAL A 78 10.45 16.85 7.38
C VAL A 78 10.75 18.33 7.60
N VAL A 79 10.89 18.72 8.86
CA VAL A 79 11.15 20.12 9.23
C VAL A 79 12.58 20.23 9.76
N ARG A 80 13.43 20.96 9.04
CA ARG A 80 14.77 21.33 9.53
C ARG A 80 14.66 22.66 10.25
N VAL A 81 14.88 22.65 11.57
CA VAL A 81 14.95 23.88 12.36
C VAL A 81 16.41 24.25 12.52
N THR A 82 16.88 25.17 11.67
CA THR A 82 18.19 25.81 11.78
C THR A 82 18.07 27.18 12.42
N HIS A 83 18.98 27.49 13.35
CA HIS A 83 19.12 28.84 13.87
C HIS A 83 19.84 29.71 12.82
N CYS A 84 19.10 30.55 12.09
CA CYS A 84 19.67 31.54 11.19
C CYS A 84 19.65 32.92 11.88
N PRO A 85 20.82 33.53 12.19
CA PRO A 85 20.87 34.80 12.91
C PRO A 85 20.32 36.00 12.14
N ASP A 86 20.29 35.94 10.79
CA ASP A 86 19.94 37.09 9.94
C ASP A 86 19.04 36.68 8.77
N ALA A 87 17.72 36.64 9.00
CA ALA A 87 16.71 36.34 7.98
C ALA A 87 15.97 37.59 7.48
N SER A 88 16.56 38.77 7.68
CA SER A 88 15.93 40.07 7.40
C SER A 88 15.76 40.41 5.90
N GLY A 89 16.13 39.50 4.99
CA GLY A 89 16.09 39.72 3.55
C GLY A 89 15.39 38.67 2.69
N LEU A 90 14.92 37.54 3.24
CA LEU A 90 14.33 36.45 2.45
C LEU A 90 12.83 36.70 2.21
N ARG A 91 12.40 36.84 0.94
CA ARG A 91 10.97 36.92 0.60
C ARG A 91 10.32 35.53 0.64
N PRO A 92 9.01 35.41 0.96
CA PRO A 92 8.31 34.12 1.06
C PRO A 92 8.39 33.23 -0.20
N SER A 93 8.61 33.81 -1.37
CA SER A 93 8.81 33.09 -2.63
C SER A 93 10.22 32.50 -2.81
N GLU A 94 11.19 32.94 -2.03
CA GLU A 94 12.59 32.44 -2.04
C GLU A 94 12.81 31.32 -1.01
N ALA A 95 11.87 31.12 -0.08
CA ALA A 95 11.84 30.02 0.88
C ALA A 95 11.08 28.78 0.36
N GLY A 96 10.56 28.84 -0.87
CA GLY A 96 9.72 27.81 -1.50
C GLY A 96 10.43 26.99 -2.57
N GLY A 97 11.74 26.77 -2.43
CA GLY A 97 12.47 25.83 -3.27
C GLY A 97 12.52 24.45 -2.61
N VAL A 98 12.13 23.41 -3.34
CA VAL A 98 12.54 22.03 -3.01
C VAL A 98 14.05 21.99 -3.17
N HIS A 99 14.79 22.22 -2.08
CA HIS A 99 16.21 21.94 -2.06
C HIS A 99 16.36 20.44 -1.80
N GLU A 100 16.80 19.71 -2.82
CA GLU A 100 17.35 18.36 -2.66
C GLU A 100 18.65 18.48 -1.86
N ASP A 101 18.52 18.61 -0.55
CA ASP A 101 19.64 18.66 0.36
C ASP A 101 20.11 17.23 0.62
N GLU A 102 21.24 16.88 0.02
CA GLU A 102 21.84 15.54 0.06
C GLU A 102 22.17 15.10 1.50
N GLU A 103 22.36 16.06 2.42
CA GLU A 103 22.55 15.82 3.85
C GLU A 103 21.26 15.31 4.53
N VAL A 104 20.11 15.86 4.12
CA VAL A 104 18.76 15.45 4.57
C VAL A 104 18.41 14.08 3.99
N ALA A 105 18.68 13.85 2.70
CA ALA A 105 18.48 12.56 2.07
C ALA A 105 19.38 11.46 2.70
N ALA A 106 20.63 11.79 3.04
CA ALA A 106 21.54 10.87 3.73
C ALA A 106 21.12 10.59 5.18
N LEU A 107 20.50 11.54 5.87
CA LEU A 107 19.96 11.34 7.22
C LEU A 107 18.73 10.41 7.20
N ILE A 108 17.82 10.63 6.27
CA ILE A 108 16.63 9.80 6.01
C ILE A 108 17.04 8.36 5.69
N ARG A 109 18.02 8.16 4.81
CA ARG A 109 18.59 6.84 4.51
C ARG A 109 19.20 6.18 5.75
N ARG A 110 19.89 6.94 6.60
CA ARG A 110 20.47 6.44 7.87
C ARG A 110 19.39 6.04 8.89
N ALA A 111 18.30 6.80 8.98
CA ALA A 111 17.17 6.46 9.87
C ALA A 111 16.44 5.18 9.41
N GLY A 112 16.25 4.99 8.10
CA GLY A 112 15.70 3.76 7.54
C GLY A 112 16.62 2.55 7.68
N ALA A 113 17.93 2.72 7.46
CA ALA A 113 18.92 1.66 7.60
C ALA A 113 19.11 1.18 9.05
N ARG A 114 18.81 2.03 10.06
CA ARG A 114 18.89 1.70 11.49
C ARG A 114 17.59 1.12 12.07
N GLY A 115 16.56 0.91 11.26
CA GLY A 115 15.28 0.36 11.72
C GLY A 115 14.45 1.31 12.60
N LEU A 116 14.81 2.60 12.67
CA LEU A 116 14.09 3.62 13.44
C LEU A 116 12.78 4.06 12.74
N LEU A 117 12.59 3.64 11.49
CA LEU A 117 11.32 3.71 10.74
C LEU A 117 10.49 2.43 11.01
N THR A 118 10.12 2.20 12.26
CA THR A 118 9.04 1.29 12.63
C THR A 118 7.72 2.05 12.62
N LEU A 119 6.68 1.48 11.99
CA LEU A 119 5.30 1.85 12.31
C LEU A 119 5.12 1.78 13.85
N PRO A 120 4.26 2.63 14.45
CA PRO A 120 4.05 2.60 15.89
C PRO A 120 3.72 1.18 16.34
N ASP A 121 4.43 0.75 17.38
CA ASP A 121 4.43 -0.58 17.99
C ASP A 121 3.08 -1.32 17.89
N LEU A 122 2.94 -2.20 16.89
CA LEU A 122 2.27 -3.48 17.18
C LEU A 122 3.30 -4.27 17.99
N ARG A 123 3.24 -4.08 19.32
CA ARG A 123 4.19 -4.60 20.32
C ARG A 123 4.81 -5.92 19.89
N GLU A 124 6.14 -5.99 19.96
CA GLU A 124 6.86 -7.26 20.00
C GLU A 124 6.47 -8.00 21.29
N GLU A 125 5.35 -8.70 21.26
CA GLU A 125 5.04 -9.72 22.26
C GLU A 125 5.66 -11.04 21.81
N GLY A 126 6.93 -11.21 22.18
CA GLY A 126 7.58 -12.50 22.44
C GLY A 126 7.85 -13.41 21.24
N GLU A 127 8.85 -14.28 21.43
CA GLU A 127 9.04 -15.48 20.63
C GLU A 127 7.83 -16.41 20.81
N GLY A 128 6.81 -16.24 19.96
CA GLY A 128 5.56 -16.99 20.00
C GLY A 128 4.71 -16.80 18.75
N GLN A 129 3.57 -17.51 18.68
CA GLN A 129 2.54 -17.39 17.65
C GLN A 129 1.85 -16.01 17.75
N GLY A 130 2.56 -14.92 17.44
CA GLY A 130 2.01 -13.57 17.48
C GLY A 130 0.78 -13.41 16.56
N PRO A 131 0.03 -12.30 16.70
CA PRO A 131 -1.14 -12.04 15.87
C PRO A 131 -0.82 -12.24 14.38
N LEU A 132 -1.66 -12.98 13.65
CA LEU A 132 -1.39 -13.33 12.24
C LEU A 132 -1.11 -12.08 11.39
N THR A 133 -1.73 -10.96 11.69
CA THR A 133 -1.47 -9.67 11.01
C THR A 133 -0.07 -9.14 11.25
N ALA A 134 0.49 -9.29 12.45
CA ALA A 134 1.87 -8.89 12.72
C ALA A 134 2.86 -9.74 11.90
N VAL A 135 2.60 -11.04 11.78
CA VAL A 135 3.37 -11.95 10.91
C VAL A 135 3.23 -11.53 9.45
N ALA A 136 2.00 -11.23 8.99
CA ALA A 136 1.75 -10.79 7.61
C ALA A 136 2.48 -9.48 7.28
N VAL A 137 2.44 -8.48 8.17
CA VAL A 137 3.10 -7.17 7.98
C VAL A 137 4.62 -7.33 7.96
N ARG A 138 5.18 -8.16 8.84
CA ARG A 138 6.63 -8.45 8.83
C ARG A 138 7.05 -9.19 7.57
N ALA A 139 6.32 -10.23 7.17
CA ALA A 139 6.58 -10.98 5.95
C ALA A 139 6.54 -10.07 4.71
N ALA A 140 5.51 -9.22 4.60
CA ALA A 140 5.41 -8.25 3.51
C ALA A 140 6.55 -7.23 3.52
N GLY A 141 6.98 -6.78 4.71
CA GLY A 141 8.12 -5.88 4.86
C GLY A 141 9.45 -6.50 4.45
N LEU A 142 9.67 -7.78 4.77
CA LEU A 142 10.87 -8.52 4.37
C LEU A 142 10.87 -8.81 2.87
N ALA A 143 9.73 -9.20 2.30
CA ALA A 143 9.57 -9.36 0.85
C ALA A 143 9.87 -8.05 0.09
N ALA A 144 9.29 -6.93 0.52
CA ALA A 144 9.56 -5.63 -0.11
C ALA A 144 11.04 -5.20 0.00
N ARG A 145 11.73 -5.53 1.11
CA ARG A 145 13.17 -5.31 1.24
C ARG A 145 13.95 -6.17 0.26
N ALA A 146 13.59 -7.45 0.12
CA ALA A 146 14.23 -8.36 -0.84
C ALA A 146 14.09 -7.87 -2.29
N VAL A 147 12.92 -7.36 -2.68
CA VAL A 147 12.72 -6.70 -3.98
C VAL A 147 13.69 -5.53 -4.14
N GLY A 148 13.77 -4.65 -3.13
CA GLY A 148 14.69 -3.51 -3.12
C GLY A 148 16.16 -3.90 -3.26
N ASP A 149 16.60 -4.96 -2.58
CA ASP A 149 17.98 -5.47 -2.64
C ASP A 149 18.34 -6.07 -4.01
N VAL A 150 17.37 -6.71 -4.68
CA VAL A 150 17.56 -7.21 -6.05
C VAL A 150 17.70 -6.04 -7.03
N VAL A 151 16.84 -5.03 -6.91
CA VAL A 151 16.88 -3.81 -7.74
C VAL A 151 18.19 -3.05 -7.52
N ALA A 152 18.56 -2.78 -6.27
CA ALA A 152 19.78 -2.06 -5.91
C ALA A 152 21.05 -2.80 -6.35
N GLY A 153 21.01 -4.13 -6.38
CA GLY A 153 22.11 -4.96 -6.88
C GLY A 153 22.20 -5.02 -8.41
N GLY A 154 21.26 -4.44 -9.16
CA GLY A 154 21.21 -4.54 -10.62
C GLY A 154 20.96 -5.95 -11.14
N ARG A 155 20.34 -6.81 -10.33
CA ARG A 155 20.18 -8.26 -10.58
C ARG A 155 18.78 -8.64 -11.07
N VAL A 156 18.03 -7.69 -11.63
CA VAL A 156 16.66 -7.94 -12.14
C VAL A 156 16.75 -8.70 -13.47
N GLU A 157 16.77 -10.02 -13.37
CA GLU A 157 16.61 -10.92 -14.52
C GLU A 157 15.11 -11.17 -14.73
N VAL A 158 14.64 -11.03 -15.97
CA VAL A 158 13.25 -11.25 -16.34
C VAL A 158 13.15 -12.55 -17.11
N ALA A 159 12.23 -13.42 -16.71
CA ALA A 159 11.85 -14.63 -17.41
C ALA A 159 10.33 -14.64 -17.67
N ALA A 160 9.90 -15.48 -18.61
CA ALA A 160 8.48 -15.74 -18.84
C ALA A 160 8.05 -17.01 -18.10
N LYS A 161 6.92 -16.99 -17.39
CA LYS A 161 6.32 -18.17 -16.74
C LYS A 161 5.53 -18.98 -17.78
N GLN A 162 4.48 -18.40 -18.36
CA GLN A 162 3.65 -19.00 -19.41
C GLN A 162 3.38 -18.02 -20.57
N GLY A 163 4.34 -17.93 -21.49
CA GLY A 163 4.24 -17.07 -22.67
C GLY A 163 4.67 -15.62 -22.41
N ALA A 164 4.69 -14.79 -23.46
CA ALA A 164 5.33 -13.48 -23.44
C ALA A 164 4.65 -12.42 -22.55
N HIS A 165 3.47 -12.72 -22.00
CA HIS A 165 2.67 -11.79 -21.21
C HIS A 165 2.69 -12.09 -19.71
N ASP A 166 3.22 -13.24 -19.31
CA ASP A 166 3.28 -13.71 -17.93
C ASP A 166 4.76 -13.75 -17.50
N LEU A 167 5.15 -12.75 -16.71
CA LEU A 167 6.54 -12.46 -16.37
C LEU A 167 6.84 -12.87 -14.93
N VAL A 168 8.07 -13.28 -14.70
CA VAL A 168 8.65 -13.47 -13.37
C VAL A 168 10.04 -12.88 -13.35
N THR A 169 10.43 -12.31 -12.22
CA THR A 169 11.80 -11.83 -12.03
C THR A 169 12.49 -12.51 -10.85
N THR A 170 13.80 -12.30 -10.76
CA THR A 170 14.56 -12.63 -9.56
C THR A 170 14.06 -11.91 -8.30
N ALA A 171 13.38 -10.76 -8.45
CA ALA A 171 12.77 -10.04 -7.34
C ALA A 171 11.56 -10.79 -6.77
N ASP A 172 10.69 -11.36 -7.63
CA ASP A 172 9.54 -12.17 -7.23
C ASP A 172 10.00 -13.36 -6.38
N ARG A 173 11.03 -14.09 -6.85
CA ARG A 173 11.59 -15.24 -6.11
C ARG A 173 12.20 -14.86 -4.77
N ALA A 174 12.96 -13.77 -4.72
CA ALA A 174 13.59 -13.30 -3.49
C ALA A 174 12.55 -12.82 -2.47
N ALA A 175 11.50 -12.13 -2.92
CA ALA A 175 10.38 -11.73 -2.08
C ALA A 175 9.62 -12.92 -1.52
N GLU A 176 9.31 -13.90 -2.38
CA GLU A 176 8.59 -15.11 -1.97
C GLU A 176 9.38 -15.89 -0.91
N GLU A 177 10.68 -16.12 -1.14
CA GLU A 177 11.54 -16.81 -0.19
C GLU A 177 11.57 -16.10 1.17
N ALA A 178 11.74 -14.77 1.17
CA ALA A 178 11.76 -13.97 2.39
C ALA A 178 10.42 -14.00 3.15
N ALA A 179 9.29 -13.89 2.45
CA ALA A 179 7.96 -13.96 3.05
C ALA A 179 7.69 -15.36 3.64
N ILE A 180 7.96 -16.42 2.88
CA ILE A 180 7.76 -17.80 3.31
C ILE A 180 8.63 -18.10 4.53
N ALA A 181 9.90 -17.68 4.55
CA ALA A 181 10.80 -17.89 5.68
C ALA A 181 10.25 -17.25 6.96
N GLU A 182 9.77 -16.00 6.89
CA GLU A 182 9.20 -15.30 8.05
C GLU A 182 7.88 -15.92 8.54
N ILE A 183 7.02 -16.35 7.61
CA ILE A 183 5.79 -17.06 7.95
C ILE A 183 6.15 -18.38 8.65
N ARG A 184 7.02 -19.21 8.06
CA ARG A 184 7.41 -20.51 8.60
C ARG A 184 8.08 -20.40 9.96
N ARG A 185 8.83 -19.32 10.23
CA ARG A 185 9.45 -19.05 11.53
C ARG A 185 8.43 -18.97 12.67
N HIS A 186 7.24 -18.41 12.43
CA HIS A 186 6.19 -18.26 13.45
C HIS A 186 5.06 -19.27 13.33
N ARG A 187 4.82 -19.77 12.11
CA ARG A 187 3.66 -20.56 11.71
C ARG A 187 4.08 -21.81 10.92
N PRO A 188 4.95 -22.68 11.49
CA PRO A 188 5.51 -23.81 10.77
C PRO A 188 4.45 -24.82 10.28
N ASN A 189 3.31 -24.91 10.97
CA ASN A 189 2.23 -25.86 10.68
C ASN A 189 1.16 -25.31 9.73
N ASP A 190 1.22 -24.03 9.34
CA ASP A 190 0.24 -23.46 8.41
C ASP A 190 0.56 -23.89 6.97
N ALA A 191 -0.47 -24.00 6.13
CA ALA A 191 -0.29 -24.22 4.69
C ALA A 191 0.11 -22.90 4.02
N ILE A 192 0.76 -22.99 2.86
CA ILE A 192 1.11 -21.82 2.04
C ILE A 192 0.67 -22.08 0.59
N LEU A 193 0.06 -21.08 -0.04
CA LEU A 193 -0.18 -21.01 -1.47
C LEU A 193 0.55 -19.76 -1.97
N ALA A 194 1.65 -19.95 -2.67
CA ALA A 194 2.45 -18.88 -3.23
C ALA A 194 2.39 -18.93 -4.75
N GLU A 195 2.45 -17.76 -5.39
CA GLU A 195 2.38 -17.68 -6.85
C GLU A 195 3.50 -18.47 -7.55
N GLU A 196 4.75 -18.37 -7.08
CA GLU A 196 5.89 -18.95 -7.80
C GLU A 196 6.14 -20.42 -7.43
N SER A 197 6.06 -20.75 -6.15
CA SER A 197 6.32 -22.12 -5.65
C SER A 197 5.07 -22.97 -5.49
N GLY A 198 3.87 -22.41 -5.71
CA GLY A 198 2.61 -23.14 -5.63
C GLY A 198 2.22 -23.52 -4.20
N SER A 199 1.64 -24.71 -4.05
CA SER A 199 1.08 -25.15 -2.76
C SER A 199 2.08 -25.91 -1.90
N HIS A 200 2.23 -25.44 -0.66
CA HIS A 200 2.95 -26.11 0.42
C HIS A 200 1.95 -26.59 1.47
N PRO A 201 1.93 -27.89 1.81
CA PRO A 201 0.96 -28.43 2.75
C PRO A 201 1.16 -27.89 4.17
N GLY A 202 0.09 -27.97 4.97
CA GLY A 202 0.07 -27.63 6.38
C GLY A 202 -1.00 -28.45 7.13
N THR A 203 -0.98 -28.38 8.46
CA THR A 203 -1.82 -29.20 9.35
C THR A 203 -2.68 -28.38 10.31
N SER A 204 -2.47 -27.05 10.40
CA SER A 204 -3.18 -26.19 11.34
C SER A 204 -4.58 -25.75 10.89
N GLY A 205 -4.94 -26.00 9.62
CA GLY A 205 -6.16 -25.47 8.98
C GLY A 205 -6.07 -23.99 8.57
N VAL A 206 -4.96 -23.31 8.84
CA VAL A 206 -4.69 -21.96 8.31
C VAL A 206 -3.89 -22.08 7.01
N GLN A 207 -4.27 -21.28 6.01
CA GLN A 207 -3.54 -21.16 4.76
C GLN A 207 -3.12 -19.72 4.52
N TRP A 208 -1.82 -19.52 4.32
CA TRP A 208 -1.24 -18.27 3.84
C TRP A 208 -1.30 -18.25 2.32
N ILE A 209 -1.67 -17.12 1.75
CA ILE A 209 -1.80 -16.90 0.32
C ILE A 209 -0.96 -15.66 0.03
N LEU A 210 -0.01 -15.76 -0.89
CA LEU A 210 0.89 -14.64 -1.16
C LEU A 210 1.23 -14.50 -2.64
N ASP A 211 1.26 -13.24 -3.06
CA ASP A 211 1.85 -12.77 -4.30
C ASP A 211 3.05 -11.88 -3.92
N PRO A 212 4.28 -12.29 -4.28
CA PRO A 212 5.47 -11.54 -3.91
C PRO A 212 5.59 -10.21 -4.65
N VAL A 213 5.07 -10.08 -5.88
CA VAL A 213 5.13 -8.87 -6.72
C VAL A 213 3.93 -8.87 -7.69
N ASP A 214 2.74 -8.53 -7.18
CA ASP A 214 1.58 -8.40 -8.07
C ASP A 214 1.75 -7.14 -8.92
N GLY A 215 1.62 -7.30 -10.24
CA GLY A 215 1.97 -6.28 -11.22
C GLY A 215 3.43 -6.36 -11.68
N THR A 216 3.99 -7.56 -11.83
CA THR A 216 5.36 -7.76 -12.39
C THR A 216 5.58 -6.99 -13.69
N GLY A 217 4.56 -6.86 -14.54
CA GLY A 217 4.62 -6.02 -15.75
C GLY A 217 4.84 -4.53 -15.46
N ASN A 218 4.20 -3.99 -14.41
CA ASN A 218 4.44 -2.63 -13.94
C ASN A 218 5.85 -2.51 -13.33
N PHE A 219 6.27 -3.47 -12.51
CA PHE A 219 7.60 -3.52 -11.91
C PHE A 219 8.72 -3.49 -12.97
N VAL A 220 8.64 -4.34 -14.00
CA VAL A 220 9.63 -4.40 -15.09
C VAL A 220 9.71 -3.08 -15.86
N LEU A 221 8.60 -2.35 -15.96
CA LEU A 221 8.54 -1.03 -16.60
C LEU A 221 8.90 0.13 -15.66
N GLY A 222 9.28 -0.15 -14.40
CA GLY A 222 9.59 0.87 -13.40
C GLY A 222 8.39 1.70 -12.94
N ARG A 223 7.16 1.19 -13.12
CA ARG A 223 5.94 1.85 -12.64
C ARG A 223 5.72 1.55 -11.15
N PRO A 224 5.17 2.49 -10.37
CA PRO A 224 4.96 2.33 -8.91
C PRO A 224 3.72 1.48 -8.56
N ASP A 225 2.99 0.99 -9.56
CA ASP A 225 1.71 0.30 -9.42
C ASP A 225 1.91 -1.22 -9.30
N TYR A 226 2.69 -1.64 -8.32
CA TYR A 226 2.87 -3.04 -7.92
C TYR A 226 2.92 -3.15 -6.40
N ALA A 227 2.68 -4.35 -5.86
CA ALA A 227 2.70 -4.56 -4.42
C ALA A 227 3.08 -5.98 -4.03
N VAL A 228 3.50 -6.13 -2.77
CA VAL A 228 3.48 -7.42 -2.09
C VAL A 228 2.07 -7.62 -1.50
N SER A 229 1.45 -8.76 -1.77
CA SER A 229 0.12 -9.12 -1.27
C SER A 229 0.22 -10.39 -0.42
N ILE A 230 -0.26 -10.34 0.83
CA ILE A 230 -0.25 -11.50 1.74
C ILE A 230 -1.57 -11.56 2.50
N ALA A 231 -2.19 -12.74 2.54
CA ALA A 231 -3.34 -12.99 3.39
C ALA A 231 -3.26 -14.35 4.10
N ALA A 232 -3.88 -14.45 5.27
CA ALA A 232 -4.07 -15.70 6.00
C ALA A 232 -5.57 -16.00 6.10
N TYR A 233 -5.96 -17.20 5.71
CA TYR A 233 -7.35 -17.65 5.69
C TYR A 233 -7.53 -18.92 6.52
N ARG A 234 -8.72 -19.09 7.09
CA ARG A 234 -9.20 -20.35 7.68
C ARG A 234 -10.67 -20.53 7.31
N ASP A 235 -11.03 -21.71 6.80
CA ASP A 235 -12.41 -22.06 6.44
C ASP A 235 -13.10 -21.01 5.55
N GLY A 236 -12.36 -20.41 4.62
CA GLY A 236 -12.85 -19.37 3.71
C GLY A 236 -12.90 -17.94 4.29
N ALA A 237 -12.66 -17.76 5.59
CA ALA A 237 -12.65 -16.44 6.23
C ALA A 237 -11.23 -15.86 6.34
N PRO A 238 -11.02 -14.56 6.03
CA PRO A 238 -9.74 -13.91 6.22
C PRO A 238 -9.47 -13.66 7.71
N LEU A 239 -8.31 -14.11 8.17
CA LEU A 239 -7.79 -13.85 9.53
C LEU A 239 -6.87 -12.63 9.55
N ALA A 240 -6.09 -12.46 8.49
CA ALA A 240 -5.19 -11.33 8.28
C ALA A 240 -5.03 -11.05 6.78
N ALA A 241 -4.87 -9.79 6.41
CA ALA A 241 -4.55 -9.37 5.05
C ALA A 241 -3.63 -8.17 5.09
N VAL A 242 -2.66 -8.13 4.18
CA VAL A 242 -1.70 -7.04 4.00
C VAL A 242 -1.45 -6.82 2.52
N ILE A 243 -1.53 -5.56 2.08
CA ILE A 243 -0.97 -5.10 0.81
C ILE A 243 0.10 -4.06 1.14
N ARG A 244 1.31 -4.26 0.61
CA ARG A 244 2.44 -3.33 0.75
C ARG A 244 2.92 -2.87 -0.61
N ARG A 245 2.68 -1.59 -0.90
CA ARG A 245 3.21 -0.93 -2.09
C ARG A 245 4.51 -0.21 -1.76
N PRO A 246 5.62 -0.45 -2.49
CA PRO A 246 6.85 0.29 -2.26
C PRO A 246 6.72 1.80 -2.40
N ALA A 247 5.82 2.27 -3.27
CA ALA A 247 5.60 3.69 -3.51
C ALA A 247 4.81 4.40 -2.40
N ASP A 248 3.85 3.71 -1.79
CA ASP A 248 2.77 4.38 -1.06
C ASP A 248 2.62 3.95 0.40
N GLY A 249 3.10 2.75 0.77
CA GLY A 249 3.06 2.27 2.14
C GLY A 249 2.38 0.91 2.31
N VAL A 250 1.72 0.73 3.46
CA VAL A 250 1.20 -0.56 3.94
C VAL A 250 -0.26 -0.40 4.37
N TRP A 251 -1.09 -1.36 3.97
CA TRP A 251 -2.47 -1.50 4.38
C TRP A 251 -2.70 -2.89 4.92
N ALA A 252 -3.41 -2.99 6.04
CA ALA A 252 -3.64 -4.23 6.73
C ALA A 252 -5.06 -4.29 7.32
N ALA A 253 -5.67 -5.45 7.28
CA ALA A 253 -6.90 -5.74 8.00
C ALA A 253 -6.80 -7.09 8.72
N THR A 254 -7.64 -7.27 9.73
CA THR A 254 -7.71 -8.49 10.53
C THR A 254 -9.17 -8.89 10.71
N GLY A 255 -9.43 -10.15 11.04
CA GLY A 255 -10.79 -10.57 11.40
C GLY A 255 -11.31 -9.96 12.71
N GLU A 256 -10.44 -9.41 13.57
CA GLU A 256 -10.76 -8.98 14.94
C GLU A 256 -10.65 -7.45 15.15
N HIS A 257 -9.93 -6.77 14.28
CA HIS A 257 -9.62 -5.33 14.30
C HIS A 257 -9.91 -4.74 12.93
N GLY A 258 -10.50 -3.55 12.93
CA GLY A 258 -10.84 -2.80 11.72
C GLY A 258 -9.63 -2.50 10.84
N PRO A 259 -9.87 -2.07 9.59
CA PRO A 259 -8.81 -1.81 8.63
C PRO A 259 -7.86 -0.70 9.12
N THR A 260 -6.56 -0.88 8.88
CA THR A 260 -5.50 0.09 9.19
C THR A 260 -4.61 0.28 7.97
N GLY A 261 -4.02 1.46 7.79
CA GLY A 261 -3.10 1.67 6.68
C GLY A 261 -2.44 3.04 6.67
N THR A 262 -1.47 3.20 5.77
CA THR A 262 -0.78 4.49 5.56
C THR A 262 -1.74 5.60 5.14
N LEU A 263 -2.82 5.24 4.46
CA LEU A 263 -4.00 6.08 4.26
C LEU A 263 -5.24 5.40 4.85
N PRO A 264 -6.26 6.16 5.26
CA PRO A 264 -7.53 5.58 5.71
C PRO A 264 -8.13 4.64 4.66
N LEU A 265 -8.61 3.49 5.13
CA LEU A 265 -9.35 2.54 4.33
C LEU A 265 -10.84 2.81 4.49
N ALA A 266 -11.43 3.43 3.48
CA ALA A 266 -12.84 3.73 3.41
C ALA A 266 -13.29 3.70 1.95
N CYS A 267 -14.14 2.76 1.60
CA CYS A 267 -14.79 2.77 0.29
C CYS A 267 -15.66 4.02 0.13
N ARG A 268 -15.76 4.52 -1.11
CA ARG A 268 -16.62 5.68 -1.41
C ARG A 268 -18.10 5.37 -1.16
N SER A 269 -18.87 6.39 -0.83
CA SER A 269 -20.34 6.33 -0.71
C SER A 269 -21.07 6.61 -2.04
N THR A 270 -20.45 6.25 -3.17
CA THR A 270 -21.00 6.47 -4.52
C THR A 270 -22.34 5.75 -4.68
N GLY A 271 -23.34 6.46 -5.20
CA GLY A 271 -24.74 6.03 -5.11
C GLY A 271 -25.22 5.13 -6.25
N SER A 272 -24.48 5.04 -7.36
CA SER A 272 -24.88 4.23 -8.52
C SER A 272 -23.70 3.92 -9.46
N LEU A 273 -23.87 2.94 -10.34
CA LEU A 273 -22.89 2.59 -11.38
C LEU A 273 -22.63 3.77 -12.32
N ALA A 274 -23.65 4.56 -12.65
CA ALA A 274 -23.53 5.77 -13.50
C ALA A 274 -22.56 6.83 -12.96
N GLU A 275 -22.25 6.78 -11.68
CA GLU A 275 -21.30 7.69 -11.02
C GLU A 275 -19.95 7.04 -10.72
N ALA A 276 -19.83 5.73 -10.94
CA ALA A 276 -18.69 4.93 -10.55
C ALA A 276 -17.52 5.08 -11.54
N VAL A 277 -16.31 5.20 -10.99
CA VAL A 277 -15.05 4.97 -11.70
C VAL A 277 -14.69 3.50 -11.56
N VAL A 278 -14.63 2.80 -12.68
CA VAL A 278 -14.51 1.33 -12.72
C VAL A 278 -13.16 0.91 -13.31
N SER A 279 -12.59 -0.17 -12.80
CA SER A 279 -11.46 -0.85 -13.42
C SER A 279 -11.84 -2.26 -13.86
N VAL A 280 -11.34 -2.69 -15.01
CA VAL A 280 -11.54 -4.04 -15.54
C VAL A 280 -10.17 -4.66 -15.79
N GLY A 281 -9.92 -5.80 -15.15
CA GLY A 281 -8.70 -6.57 -15.31
C GLY A 281 -8.53 -7.07 -16.74
N VAL A 282 -7.28 -7.10 -17.21
CA VAL A 282 -6.92 -7.70 -18.50
C VAL A 282 -6.09 -8.95 -18.20
N PRO A 283 -6.57 -10.14 -18.55
CA PRO A 283 -5.94 -11.40 -18.18
C PRO A 283 -4.61 -11.61 -18.91
N HIS A 284 -3.71 -12.35 -18.25
CA HIS A 284 -2.42 -12.75 -18.82
C HIS A 284 -2.62 -13.65 -20.04
N ASP A 285 -3.51 -14.65 -19.93
CA ASP A 285 -3.90 -15.50 -21.06
C ASP A 285 -4.62 -14.67 -22.14
N PRO A 286 -4.03 -14.53 -23.34
CA PRO A 286 -4.67 -13.84 -24.46
C PRO A 286 -6.05 -14.41 -24.84
N SER A 287 -6.28 -15.71 -24.62
CA SER A 287 -7.56 -16.37 -24.92
C SER A 287 -8.72 -15.82 -24.09
N MET A 288 -8.43 -15.29 -22.90
CA MET A 288 -9.41 -14.74 -21.96
C MET A 288 -9.68 -13.24 -22.19
N ARG A 289 -8.82 -12.52 -22.92
CA ARG A 289 -8.98 -11.07 -23.18
C ARG A 289 -10.30 -10.66 -23.85
N PRO A 290 -10.94 -11.48 -24.71
CA PRO A 290 -12.28 -11.19 -25.20
C PRO A 290 -13.32 -11.00 -24.08
N VAL A 291 -13.14 -11.65 -22.91
CA VAL A 291 -14.02 -11.46 -21.74
C VAL A 291 -13.93 -10.02 -21.25
N SER A 292 -12.72 -9.51 -21.00
CA SER A 292 -12.50 -8.12 -20.58
C SER A 292 -13.03 -7.11 -21.60
N LEU A 293 -12.84 -7.37 -22.91
CA LEU A 293 -13.38 -6.50 -23.97
C LEU A 293 -14.90 -6.43 -23.93
N ARG A 294 -15.60 -7.55 -23.72
CA ARG A 294 -17.07 -7.53 -23.58
C ARG A 294 -17.53 -6.83 -22.32
N LEU A 295 -16.85 -7.04 -21.20
CA LEU A 295 -17.14 -6.32 -19.97
C LEU A 295 -17.04 -4.81 -20.20
N LEU A 296 -15.96 -4.37 -20.84
CA LEU A 296 -15.77 -2.96 -21.21
C LEU A 296 -16.87 -2.47 -22.16
N GLU A 297 -17.17 -3.21 -23.24
CA GLU A 297 -18.23 -2.86 -24.19
C GLU A 297 -19.57 -2.59 -23.49
N HIS A 298 -19.93 -3.38 -22.48
CA HIS A 298 -21.20 -3.25 -21.80
C HIS A 298 -21.16 -2.27 -20.61
N LEU A 299 -20.01 -2.10 -19.96
CA LEU A 299 -19.85 -1.16 -18.82
C LEU A 299 -19.57 0.27 -19.28
N LEU A 300 -18.90 0.48 -20.41
CA LEU A 300 -18.54 1.82 -20.94
C LEU A 300 -19.73 2.78 -21.03
N PRO A 301 -20.92 2.37 -21.49
CA PRO A 301 -22.09 3.26 -21.55
C PRO A 301 -22.76 3.50 -20.19
N ARG A 302 -22.37 2.76 -19.14
CA ARG A 302 -23.06 2.70 -17.84
C ARG A 302 -22.26 3.29 -16.69
N ALA A 303 -20.94 3.28 -16.77
CA ALA A 303 -20.07 3.83 -15.75
C ALA A 303 -19.64 5.26 -16.09
N ARG A 304 -19.24 6.03 -15.07
CA ARG A 304 -18.77 7.41 -15.25
C ARG A 304 -17.46 7.47 -16.03
N ASP A 305 -16.50 6.62 -15.65
CA ASP A 305 -15.14 6.64 -16.18
C ASP A 305 -14.43 5.31 -15.89
N PHE A 306 -13.29 5.08 -16.55
CA PHE A 306 -12.49 3.86 -16.42
C PHE A 306 -11.03 4.15 -16.06
N ARG A 307 -10.46 3.31 -15.22
CA ARG A 307 -9.02 3.25 -14.96
C ARG A 307 -8.51 1.84 -15.24
N ARG A 308 -7.21 1.74 -15.46
CA ARG A 308 -6.50 0.45 -15.53
C ARG A 308 -5.16 0.63 -14.86
N ILE A 309 -4.99 0.02 -13.69
CA ILE A 309 -3.76 0.11 -12.91
C ILE A 309 -2.76 -0.94 -13.37
N GLY A 310 -3.23 -2.16 -13.67
CA GLY A 310 -2.37 -3.24 -14.17
C GLY A 310 -1.76 -4.13 -13.08
N SER A 311 -2.37 -4.11 -11.89
CA SER A 311 -2.11 -5.01 -10.76
C SER A 311 -3.46 -5.22 -10.06
N ALA A 312 -3.90 -6.47 -9.91
CA ALA A 312 -5.20 -6.78 -9.35
C ALA A 312 -5.31 -6.34 -7.89
N CYS A 313 -4.26 -6.54 -7.11
CA CYS A 313 -4.18 -6.12 -5.72
C CYS A 313 -4.18 -4.58 -5.60
N CYS A 314 -3.53 -3.85 -6.52
CA CYS A 314 -3.56 -2.39 -6.53
C CYS A 314 -4.94 -1.86 -6.94
N ASP A 315 -5.62 -2.49 -7.89
CA ASP A 315 -7.01 -2.15 -8.26
C ASP A 315 -7.97 -2.40 -7.08
N LEU A 316 -7.83 -3.52 -6.36
CA LEU A 316 -8.61 -3.81 -5.14
C LEU A 316 -8.30 -2.81 -4.01
N LEU A 317 -7.03 -2.48 -3.80
CA LEU A 317 -6.64 -1.47 -2.83
C LEU A 317 -7.19 -0.08 -3.20
N ALA A 318 -7.25 0.25 -4.49
CA ALA A 318 -7.84 1.49 -4.95
C ALA A 318 -9.34 1.56 -4.64
N VAL A 319 -10.07 0.44 -4.71
CA VAL A 319 -11.46 0.34 -4.21
C VAL A 319 -11.51 0.53 -2.68
N ALA A 320 -10.64 -0.15 -1.94
CA ALA A 320 -10.61 -0.09 -0.47
C ALA A 320 -10.24 1.30 0.08
N THR A 321 -9.43 2.06 -0.65
CA THR A 321 -9.04 3.45 -0.33
C THR A 321 -9.97 4.50 -0.93
N GLY A 322 -10.97 4.07 -1.73
CA GLY A 322 -11.93 4.96 -2.35
C GLY A 322 -11.34 5.82 -3.48
N THR A 323 -10.28 5.38 -4.16
CA THR A 323 -9.78 6.00 -5.40
C THR A 323 -10.37 5.34 -6.65
N LEU A 324 -10.96 4.15 -6.50
CA LEU A 324 -11.88 3.51 -7.44
C LEU A 324 -13.22 3.23 -6.75
N ASP A 325 -14.29 3.14 -7.53
CA ASP A 325 -15.61 2.73 -7.04
C ASP A 325 -15.87 1.24 -7.27
N ALA A 326 -15.28 0.64 -8.31
CA ALA A 326 -15.38 -0.78 -8.56
C ALA A 326 -14.21 -1.36 -9.36
N TYR A 327 -14.00 -2.66 -9.20
CA TYR A 327 -13.05 -3.48 -9.94
C TYR A 327 -13.72 -4.81 -10.36
N VAL A 328 -13.47 -5.24 -11.60
CA VAL A 328 -13.84 -6.57 -12.11
C VAL A 328 -12.59 -7.27 -12.61
N GLY A 329 -12.09 -8.24 -11.83
CA GLY A 329 -10.95 -9.08 -12.15
C GLY A 329 -11.36 -10.31 -12.96
N VAL A 330 -10.60 -10.62 -14.00
CA VAL A 330 -10.84 -11.75 -14.91
C VAL A 330 -9.59 -12.63 -14.90
N ASP A 331 -9.79 -13.95 -14.78
CA ASP A 331 -8.71 -14.95 -14.84
C ASP A 331 -7.59 -14.68 -13.80
N LEU A 332 -8.00 -14.51 -12.54
CA LEU A 332 -7.09 -14.23 -11.44
C LEU A 332 -6.73 -15.50 -10.66
N GLY A 333 -5.46 -15.62 -10.30
CA GLY A 333 -5.01 -16.53 -9.25
C GLY A 333 -5.49 -16.07 -7.88
N ARG A 334 -5.61 -16.98 -6.92
CA ARG A 334 -6.08 -16.64 -5.56
C ARG A 334 -5.14 -15.66 -4.85
N TRP A 335 -3.85 -15.67 -5.18
CA TRP A 335 -2.85 -14.75 -4.67
C TRP A 335 -3.06 -13.29 -5.12
N ASP A 336 -3.61 -13.08 -6.32
CA ASP A 336 -3.89 -11.76 -6.88
C ASP A 336 -4.92 -10.96 -6.05
N TYR A 337 -5.91 -11.66 -5.47
CA TYR A 337 -7.09 -11.00 -4.88
C TYR A 337 -7.32 -11.28 -3.40
N ALA A 338 -6.73 -12.33 -2.80
CA ALA A 338 -7.10 -12.75 -1.44
C ALA A 338 -6.91 -11.65 -0.37
N ALA A 339 -5.81 -10.88 -0.45
CA ALA A 339 -5.59 -9.76 0.47
C ALA A 339 -6.49 -8.57 0.12
N GLY A 340 -6.64 -8.25 -1.17
CA GLY A 340 -7.44 -7.12 -1.63
C GLY A 340 -8.93 -7.26 -1.28
N VAL A 341 -9.51 -8.44 -1.47
CA VAL A 341 -10.90 -8.74 -1.06
C VAL A 341 -11.10 -8.48 0.43
N ALA A 342 -10.21 -8.99 1.28
CA ALA A 342 -10.28 -8.78 2.72
C ALA A 342 -10.18 -7.30 3.11
N LEU A 343 -9.30 -6.52 2.44
CA LEU A 343 -9.18 -5.09 2.67
C LEU A 343 -10.42 -4.30 2.21
N VAL A 344 -11.01 -4.64 1.05
CA VAL A 344 -12.23 -4.00 0.55
C VAL A 344 -13.39 -4.25 1.52
N THR A 345 -13.59 -5.49 1.98
CA THR A 345 -14.63 -5.82 2.96
C THR A 345 -14.42 -5.07 4.26
N ALA A 346 -13.18 -5.03 4.77
CA ALA A 346 -12.86 -4.28 5.99
C ALA A 346 -13.12 -2.77 5.84
N ALA A 347 -12.92 -2.21 4.64
CA ALA A 347 -13.18 -0.81 4.31
C ALA A 347 -14.68 -0.47 4.10
N GLY A 348 -15.58 -1.44 4.29
CA GLY A 348 -17.03 -1.26 4.12
C GLY A 348 -17.53 -1.45 2.69
N GLY A 349 -16.68 -1.94 1.78
CA GLY A 349 -17.06 -2.35 0.43
C GLY A 349 -17.61 -3.77 0.36
N VAL A 350 -18.08 -4.14 -0.83
CA VAL A 350 -18.46 -5.52 -1.16
C VAL A 350 -17.39 -6.10 -2.07
N ALA A 351 -16.91 -7.30 -1.77
CA ALA A 351 -16.02 -8.03 -2.64
C ALA A 351 -16.36 -9.53 -2.60
N GLU A 352 -16.53 -10.14 -3.76
CA GLU A 352 -16.89 -11.56 -3.88
C GLU A 352 -16.34 -12.19 -5.17
N GLU A 353 -16.12 -13.50 -5.12
CA GLU A 353 -15.98 -14.33 -6.31
C GLU A 353 -17.38 -14.62 -6.87
N MET A 354 -17.54 -14.51 -8.18
CA MET A 354 -18.79 -14.85 -8.86
C MET A 354 -18.54 -15.33 -10.29
N GLU A 355 -19.59 -15.77 -10.98
CA GLU A 355 -19.52 -16.14 -12.38
C GLU A 355 -20.33 -15.17 -13.26
N LEU A 356 -19.77 -14.81 -14.42
CA LEU A 356 -20.52 -14.17 -15.49
C LEU A 356 -21.53 -15.15 -16.11
N ALA A 357 -22.49 -14.64 -16.89
CA ALA A 357 -23.46 -15.51 -17.56
C ALA A 357 -22.76 -16.45 -18.54
N GLY A 358 -22.59 -17.73 -18.20
CA GLY A 358 -21.83 -18.70 -19.02
C GLY A 358 -20.63 -19.32 -18.31
N GLY A 359 -20.46 -19.06 -17.02
CA GLY A 359 -19.57 -19.82 -16.13
C GLY A 359 -18.13 -19.35 -16.14
N VAL A 360 -17.87 -18.09 -16.52
CA VAL A 360 -16.52 -17.51 -16.43
C VAL A 360 -16.35 -16.91 -15.04
N PRO A 361 -15.41 -17.42 -14.21
CA PRO A 361 -15.16 -16.89 -12.89
C PRO A 361 -14.54 -15.49 -12.97
N VAL A 362 -15.02 -14.59 -12.11
CA VAL A 362 -14.52 -13.23 -11.95
C VAL A 362 -14.49 -12.87 -10.47
N VAL A 363 -13.62 -11.94 -10.11
CA VAL A 363 -13.64 -11.30 -8.80
C VAL A 363 -14.24 -9.92 -8.97
N VAL A 364 -15.27 -9.60 -8.21
CA VAL A 364 -15.89 -8.27 -8.21
C VAL A 364 -15.62 -7.61 -6.86
N ALA A 365 -15.22 -6.34 -6.89
CA ALA A 365 -15.13 -5.49 -5.72
C ALA A 365 -15.78 -4.14 -6.02
N ALA A 366 -16.58 -3.60 -5.11
CA ALA A 366 -17.27 -2.34 -5.32
C ALA A 366 -17.60 -1.61 -4.02
N ALA A 367 -17.72 -0.29 -4.13
CA ALA A 367 -18.37 0.56 -3.15
C ALA A 367 -19.79 0.04 -2.83
N PRO A 368 -20.26 0.19 -1.57
CA PRO A 368 -21.51 -0.42 -1.12
C PRO A 368 -22.74 0.03 -1.92
N GLY A 369 -22.78 1.30 -2.37
CA GLY A 369 -23.87 1.82 -3.20
C GLY A 369 -23.83 1.39 -4.67
N VAL A 370 -22.72 0.82 -5.14
CA VAL A 370 -22.54 0.36 -6.54
C VAL A 370 -22.69 -1.15 -6.66
N ALA A 371 -22.33 -1.89 -5.62
CA ALA A 371 -22.16 -3.34 -5.64
C ALA A 371 -23.37 -4.11 -6.19
N ALA A 372 -24.58 -3.83 -5.68
CA ALA A 372 -25.78 -4.57 -6.07
C ALA A 372 -26.12 -4.39 -7.56
N GLU A 373 -26.01 -3.16 -8.07
CA GLU A 373 -26.25 -2.85 -9.48
C GLU A 373 -25.20 -3.53 -10.37
N LEU A 374 -23.92 -3.42 -10.01
CA LEU A 374 -22.83 -4.03 -10.76
C LEU A 374 -22.95 -5.56 -10.81
N VAL A 375 -23.16 -6.22 -9.68
CA VAL A 375 -23.29 -7.69 -9.62
C VAL A 375 -24.48 -8.18 -10.45
N ALA A 376 -25.65 -7.53 -10.32
CA ALA A 376 -26.83 -7.88 -11.10
C ALA A 376 -26.57 -7.73 -12.61
N PHE A 377 -25.88 -6.65 -12.99
CA PHE A 377 -25.48 -6.42 -14.37
C PHE A 377 -24.49 -7.50 -14.87
N LEU A 378 -23.43 -7.81 -14.13
CA LEU A 378 -22.42 -8.81 -14.52
C LEU A 378 -23.03 -10.21 -14.73
N ARG A 379 -24.02 -10.58 -13.91
CA ARG A 379 -24.79 -11.83 -14.10
C ARG A 379 -25.65 -11.84 -15.36
N SER A 380 -25.89 -10.69 -15.99
CA SER A 380 -26.63 -10.57 -17.25
C SER A 380 -25.73 -10.47 -18.48
N VAL A 381 -24.44 -10.17 -18.31
CA VAL A 381 -23.49 -10.05 -19.43
C VAL A 381 -23.21 -11.45 -20.00
N PRO A 382 -23.52 -11.70 -21.29
CA PRO A 382 -23.21 -12.98 -21.92
C PRO A 382 -21.69 -13.20 -21.94
N ALA A 383 -21.23 -14.30 -21.36
CA ALA A 383 -19.89 -14.79 -21.59
C ALA A 383 -19.84 -15.22 -23.05
N ALA A 384 -19.07 -14.54 -23.90
CA ALA A 384 -18.50 -15.32 -24.98
C ALA A 384 -17.49 -16.27 -24.35
N ARG A 385 -17.65 -17.56 -24.64
CA ARG A 385 -16.54 -18.47 -24.42
C ARG A 385 -15.38 -17.99 -25.30
N PRO A 386 -14.12 -18.13 -24.84
CA PRO A 386 -12.99 -18.08 -25.75
C PRO A 386 -13.31 -18.95 -26.97
N ALA A 387 -13.04 -18.46 -28.19
CA ALA A 387 -13.06 -19.36 -29.33
C ALA A 387 -11.97 -20.41 -29.07
N VAL A 388 -12.40 -21.68 -28.96
CA VAL A 388 -11.52 -22.84 -28.76
C VAL A 388 -10.53 -22.96 -29.90
#